data_AF-A0A1Q7Q4J3-F1
#
_entry.id   AF-A0A1Q7Q4J3-F1
#
_cell.length_a   1.000
_cell.length_b   1.000
_cell.length_c   1.000
_cell.angle_alpha   90.00
_cell.angle_beta   90.00
_cell.angle_gamma   90.00
#
_symmetry.space_group_name_H-M   'P 1'
#
loop_
_entity.id
_entity.type
_entity.pdbx_description
1 polymer ?
#
loop_
_entity_poly.entity_id
_entity_poly.type
_entity_poly.pdbx_seq_one_letter_code
_entity_poly.pdbx_strand_id
1 'polypeptide(L)'
;MKMTGRVASFVALIAALAGVSRSAAAQDAFEPPPPPPDEDVQAPPPPSAQPPAQAPDQMTFEQQLSPYGRWVDTPEYGRVWVPGVGPDWQPYADGQWVSTRWGWSFAAPVPWGWAVYHYGRWGWRGGFGWFWVPGYVWGPAWVSWRWVNGYACWAPLGPRGYVYARGWPGWVVVPHAHFAHPIRRWIVPRAQVSVIVHSARPVRAFPTWHARRFSDHGGGWHRGHGRR
;
A
#
# COMPACT_ATOMS: atom_id res chain seq x y z
N MET A 1 -31.36 70.09 -67.29
CA MET A 1 -32.20 69.10 -67.98
C MET A 1 -31.56 67.73 -67.88
N LYS A 2 -32.34 66.70 -67.51
CA LYS A 2 -31.89 65.31 -67.32
C LYS A 2 -31.36 64.73 -68.64
N MET A 3 -30.29 63.93 -68.59
CA MET A 3 -30.17 62.77 -69.49
C MET A 3 -29.25 61.69 -68.90
N THR A 4 -29.92 60.60 -68.54
CA THR A 4 -29.46 59.24 -68.23
C THR A 4 -28.91 58.52 -69.46
N GLY A 5 -28.00 57.55 -69.27
CA GLY A 5 -27.79 56.51 -70.29
C GLY A 5 -26.54 55.66 -70.12
N ARG A 6 -26.72 54.42 -69.66
CA ARG A 6 -25.73 53.42 -69.21
C ARG A 6 -24.86 52.76 -70.30
N VAL A 7 -23.61 52.48 -69.91
CA VAL A 7 -22.82 51.21 -69.88
C VAL A 7 -22.77 50.29 -71.11
N ALA A 8 -21.52 49.99 -71.55
CA ALA A 8 -21.12 48.74 -72.20
C ALA A 8 -19.74 48.27 -71.68
N SER A 9 -19.60 46.95 -71.50
CA SER A 9 -18.44 46.21 -71.01
C SER A 9 -17.23 46.22 -71.97
N PHE A 10 -16.00 46.08 -71.46
CA PHE A 10 -15.11 44.90 -71.64
C PHE A 10 -13.61 45.16 -71.29
N VAL A 11 -12.95 44.07 -70.83
CA VAL A 11 -11.51 43.72 -70.85
C VAL A 11 -10.51 44.26 -69.80
N ALA A 12 -10.02 43.28 -69.00
CA ALA A 12 -8.66 42.95 -68.50
C ALA A 12 -7.70 44.01 -67.93
N LEU A 13 -7.00 43.66 -66.83
CA LEU A 13 -5.56 43.31 -66.83
C LEU A 13 -5.04 42.89 -65.42
N ILE A 14 -4.50 41.67 -65.36
CA ILE A 14 -3.31 41.13 -64.65
C ILE A 14 -2.72 41.88 -63.43
N ALA A 15 -2.49 41.11 -62.34
CA ALA A 15 -1.29 41.17 -61.49
C ALA A 15 -0.97 39.73 -61.02
N ALA A 16 0.12 39.09 -61.48
CA ALA A 16 1.47 39.06 -60.87
C ALA A 16 1.46 38.36 -59.48
N LEU A 17 2.25 37.34 -59.13
CA LEU A 17 3.54 36.80 -59.59
C LEU A 17 3.76 35.40 -58.93
N ALA A 18 4.63 34.58 -59.55
CA ALA A 18 5.51 33.54 -58.98
C ALA A 18 4.94 32.59 -57.91
N GLY A 19 4.91 31.27 -58.07
CA GLY A 19 5.94 30.40 -58.63
C GLY A 19 6.23 29.29 -57.61
N VAL A 20 6.75 28.17 -58.14
CA VAL A 20 7.46 27.09 -57.43
C VAL A 20 6.62 26.00 -56.73
N SER A 21 6.49 24.90 -57.49
CA SER A 21 6.61 23.47 -57.12
C SER A 21 5.92 22.90 -55.88
N ARG A 22 5.09 21.88 -56.14
CA ARG A 22 4.70 20.82 -55.22
C ARG A 22 5.94 20.25 -54.50
N SER A 23 5.97 20.37 -53.19
CA SER A 23 6.50 19.29 -52.36
C SER A 23 5.36 18.82 -51.48
N ALA A 24 5.05 17.53 -51.58
CA ALA A 24 4.11 16.85 -50.70
C ALA A 24 4.69 16.91 -49.29
N ALA A 25 4.35 17.96 -48.54
CA ALA A 25 4.62 18.01 -47.13
C ALA A 25 3.76 16.93 -46.50
N ALA A 26 4.45 15.90 -46.01
CA ALA A 26 3.92 14.94 -45.08
C ALA A 26 3.00 15.68 -44.12
N GLN A 27 1.75 15.25 -44.09
CA GLN A 27 0.93 15.49 -42.92
C GLN A 27 1.69 14.75 -41.82
N ASP A 28 2.51 15.48 -41.07
CA ASP A 28 2.81 15.14 -39.69
C ASP A 28 1.44 15.12 -39.02
N ALA A 29 0.74 13.98 -39.18
CA ALA A 29 -0.23 13.54 -38.24
C ALA A 29 0.54 13.59 -36.93
N PHE A 30 0.24 14.61 -36.12
CA PHE A 30 0.60 14.60 -34.73
C PHE A 30 -0.15 13.39 -34.18
N GLU A 31 0.46 12.22 -34.31
CA GLU A 31 0.01 11.02 -33.65
C GLU A 31 0.01 11.45 -32.19
N PRO A 32 -1.17 11.50 -31.54
CA PRO A 32 -1.22 11.87 -30.15
C PRO A 32 -0.21 10.96 -29.45
N PRO A 33 0.63 11.49 -28.54
CA PRO A 33 1.57 10.66 -27.81
C PRO A 33 0.79 9.44 -27.31
N PRO A 34 1.39 8.22 -27.36
CA PRO A 34 0.70 7.03 -26.89
C PRO A 34 0.07 7.36 -25.55
N PRO A 35 -1.20 6.96 -25.33
CA PRO A 35 -1.86 7.27 -24.07
C PRO A 35 -0.88 6.94 -22.95
N PRO A 36 -0.70 7.83 -21.95
CA PRO A 36 0.11 7.50 -20.79
C PRO A 36 -0.35 6.10 -20.34
N PRO A 37 0.58 5.17 -20.03
CA PRO A 37 0.20 3.82 -19.64
C PRO A 37 -0.92 3.95 -18.61
N ASP A 38 -2.07 3.32 -18.89
CA ASP A 38 -3.32 3.50 -18.14
C ASP A 38 -3.01 3.77 -16.66
N GLU A 39 -3.51 4.90 -16.15
CA GLU A 39 -3.46 5.22 -14.72
C GLU A 39 -3.81 3.96 -13.92
N ASP A 40 -2.87 3.52 -13.05
CA ASP A 40 -3.04 2.45 -12.07
C ASP A 40 -3.02 0.98 -12.57
N VAL A 41 -2.13 0.58 -13.49
CA VAL A 41 -1.67 -0.83 -13.47
C VAL A 41 -0.72 -1.01 -12.28
N GLN A 42 -1.28 -1.02 -11.07
CA GLN A 42 -0.57 -1.48 -9.90
C GLN A 42 -0.08 -2.89 -10.20
N ALA A 43 1.25 -3.09 -10.23
CA ALA A 43 1.83 -4.40 -10.42
C ALA A 43 1.13 -5.40 -9.49
N PRO A 44 0.85 -6.64 -9.96
CA PRO A 44 0.18 -7.62 -9.12
C PRO A 44 0.94 -7.73 -7.79
N PRO A 45 0.23 -7.74 -6.65
CA PRO A 45 0.89 -7.81 -5.36
C PRO A 45 1.77 -9.06 -5.30
N PRO A 46 2.91 -9.02 -4.60
CA PRO A 46 3.82 -10.15 -4.54
C PRO A 46 3.09 -11.37 -3.93
N PRO A 47 3.44 -12.60 -4.35
CA PRO A 47 2.77 -13.81 -3.85
C PRO A 47 2.73 -13.91 -2.33
N SER A 48 3.77 -13.40 -1.64
CA SER A 48 3.83 -13.37 -0.18
C SER A 48 2.70 -12.58 0.46
N ALA A 49 2.14 -11.57 -0.23
CA ALA A 49 1.10 -10.68 0.25
C ALA A 49 -0.32 -11.17 -0.09
N GLN A 50 -0.46 -12.39 -0.60
CA GLN A 50 -1.74 -12.99 -0.98
C GLN A 50 -1.92 -14.35 -0.27
N PRO A 51 -3.17 -14.81 -0.04
CA PRO A 51 -3.41 -16.14 0.48
C PRO A 51 -2.98 -17.20 -0.54
N PRO A 52 -2.27 -18.27 -0.09
CA PRO A 52 -2.03 -19.43 -0.91
C PRO A 52 -3.33 -20.19 -1.20
N ALA A 53 -3.30 -21.07 -2.20
CA ALA A 53 -4.44 -21.92 -2.57
C ALA A 53 -4.83 -22.89 -1.44
N GLN A 54 -3.86 -23.33 -0.64
CA GLN A 54 -4.05 -24.22 0.49
C GLN A 54 -3.41 -23.60 1.73
N ALA A 55 -4.12 -23.66 2.86
CA ALA A 55 -3.58 -23.20 4.12
C ALA A 55 -2.43 -24.13 4.57
N PRO A 56 -1.30 -23.58 5.04
CA PRO A 56 -0.21 -24.37 5.61
C PRO A 56 -0.64 -25.06 6.91
N ASP A 57 -0.03 -26.20 7.21
CA ASP A 57 -0.13 -26.87 8.49
C ASP A 57 1.12 -26.62 9.36
N GLN A 58 1.12 -27.16 10.58
CA GLN A 58 2.23 -27.00 11.52
C GLN A 58 3.54 -27.55 10.96
N MET A 59 3.50 -28.71 10.29
CA MET A 59 4.69 -29.34 9.71
C MET A 59 5.31 -28.45 8.62
N THR A 60 4.48 -27.84 7.77
CA THR A 60 4.91 -26.89 6.73
C THR A 60 5.60 -25.69 7.36
N PHE A 61 5.01 -25.10 8.41
CA PHE A 61 5.66 -24.01 9.13
C PHE A 61 7.00 -24.44 9.69
N GLU A 62 7.05 -25.57 10.39
CA GLU A 62 8.28 -26.04 11.03
C GLU A 62 9.41 -26.24 10.04
N GLN A 63 9.14 -26.94 8.94
CA GLN A 63 10.13 -27.21 7.90
C GLN A 63 10.64 -25.93 7.23
N GLN A 64 9.73 -25.02 6.83
CA GLN A 64 10.14 -23.85 6.07
C GLN A 64 10.76 -22.73 6.91
N LEU A 65 10.45 -22.65 8.21
CA LEU A 65 10.98 -21.61 9.10
C LEU A 65 12.23 -22.05 9.86
N SER A 66 12.49 -23.36 9.98
CA SER A 66 13.67 -23.90 10.69
C SER A 66 15.02 -23.32 10.22
N PRO A 67 15.26 -23.08 8.91
CA PRO A 67 16.54 -22.51 8.46
C PRO A 67 16.79 -21.06 8.94
N TYR A 68 15.76 -20.36 9.41
CA TYR A 68 15.80 -18.92 9.68
C TYR A 68 15.62 -18.56 11.16
N GLY A 69 15.56 -19.56 12.04
CA GLY A 69 15.29 -19.37 13.45
C GLY A 69 15.29 -20.70 14.19
N ARG A 70 14.63 -20.73 15.35
CA ARG A 70 14.51 -21.93 16.16
C ARG A 70 13.09 -22.10 16.67
N TRP A 71 12.67 -23.35 16.78
CA TRP A 71 11.40 -23.72 17.40
C TRP A 71 11.59 -24.01 18.89
N VAL A 72 10.68 -23.52 19.71
CA VAL A 72 10.74 -23.64 21.16
C VAL A 72 9.37 -24.02 21.70
N ASP A 73 9.33 -24.97 22.62
CA ASP A 73 8.11 -25.30 23.34
C ASP A 73 7.90 -24.36 24.53
N THR A 74 6.69 -23.85 24.64
CA THR A 74 6.25 -22.98 25.73
C THR A 74 5.00 -23.57 26.36
N PRO A 75 4.89 -23.58 27.70
CA PRO A 75 3.65 -24.02 28.37
C PRO A 75 2.43 -23.19 27.95
N GLU A 76 2.61 -21.91 27.64
CA GLU A 76 1.51 -20.98 27.40
C GLU A 76 1.01 -21.00 25.94
N TYR A 77 1.90 -21.22 24.98
CA TYR A 77 1.58 -21.09 23.55
C TYR A 77 1.94 -22.33 22.73
N GLY A 78 2.39 -23.41 23.38
CA GLY A 78 2.89 -24.59 22.70
C GLY A 78 4.15 -24.28 21.89
N ARG A 79 4.19 -24.79 20.66
CA ARG A 79 5.34 -24.71 19.76
C ARG A 79 5.42 -23.35 19.07
N VAL A 80 6.38 -22.51 19.48
CA VAL A 80 6.60 -21.16 18.94
C VAL A 80 7.89 -21.06 18.17
N TRP A 81 7.96 -20.13 17.22
CA TRP A 81 9.16 -19.87 16.44
C TRP A 81 9.85 -18.58 16.88
N VAL A 82 11.17 -18.62 17.03
CA VAL A 82 11.99 -17.46 17.37
C VAL A 82 12.97 -17.19 16.22
N PRO A 83 12.87 -16.05 15.52
CA PRO A 83 13.73 -15.72 14.39
C PRO A 83 15.20 -15.55 14.80
N GLY A 84 16.11 -15.98 13.93
CA GLY A 84 17.56 -15.75 14.04
C GLY A 84 17.97 -14.37 13.50
N VAL A 85 17.39 -13.32 14.05
CA VAL A 85 17.56 -11.92 13.58
C VAL A 85 18.28 -11.06 14.63
N GLY A 86 18.82 -9.92 14.19
CA GLY A 86 19.52 -8.98 15.07
C GLY A 86 18.62 -8.29 16.10
N PRO A 87 19.21 -7.68 17.15
CA PRO A 87 18.48 -7.11 18.30
C PRO A 87 17.55 -5.94 17.94
N ASP A 88 17.84 -5.23 16.84
CA ASP A 88 17.03 -4.11 16.38
C ASP A 88 15.85 -4.53 15.48
N TRP A 89 15.77 -5.81 15.13
CA TRP A 89 14.67 -6.32 14.31
C TRP A 89 13.36 -6.35 15.09
N GLN A 90 12.25 -6.06 14.40
CA GLN A 90 10.91 -6.28 14.91
C GLN A 90 9.95 -6.65 13.76
N PRO A 91 8.82 -7.31 14.07
CA PRO A 91 7.80 -7.64 13.08
C PRO A 91 7.29 -6.39 12.36
N TYR A 92 6.98 -6.54 11.07
CA TYR A 92 6.40 -5.49 10.23
C TYR A 92 7.25 -4.22 10.08
N ALA A 93 8.58 -4.31 10.26
CA ALA A 93 9.52 -3.19 10.10
C ALA A 93 10.43 -3.29 8.86
N ASP A 94 10.45 -4.45 8.18
CA ASP A 94 11.22 -4.68 6.96
C ASP A 94 10.32 -5.25 5.87
N GLY A 95 9.93 -4.40 4.92
CA GLY A 95 8.91 -4.68 3.93
C GLY A 95 8.18 -3.42 3.46
N GLN A 96 6.98 -3.58 2.93
CA GLN A 96 6.11 -2.50 2.48
C GLN A 96 4.63 -2.90 2.56
N TRP A 97 3.76 -1.91 2.71
CA TRP A 97 2.31 -2.14 2.62
C TRP A 97 1.85 -2.11 1.18
N VAL A 98 1.24 -3.21 0.74
CA VAL A 98 0.69 -3.33 -0.61
C VAL A 98 -0.83 -3.41 -0.51
N SER A 99 -1.51 -2.57 -1.29
CA SER A 99 -2.97 -2.63 -1.36
C SER A 99 -3.39 -3.81 -2.22
N THR A 100 -4.25 -4.65 -1.67
CA THR A 100 -4.79 -5.85 -2.30
C THR A 100 -6.31 -5.89 -2.16
N ARG A 101 -6.97 -6.85 -2.82
CA ARG A 101 -8.41 -7.09 -2.63
C ARG A 101 -8.79 -7.53 -1.20
N TRP A 102 -7.83 -7.93 -0.38
CA TRP A 102 -8.03 -8.27 1.04
C TRP A 102 -7.70 -7.11 1.98
N GLY A 103 -7.38 -5.93 1.45
CA GLY A 103 -6.91 -4.77 2.22
C GLY A 103 -5.39 -4.58 2.14
N TRP A 104 -4.86 -3.79 3.08
CA TRP A 104 -3.42 -3.56 3.20
C TRP A 104 -2.70 -4.81 3.68
N SER A 105 -1.98 -5.44 2.77
CA SER A 105 -1.20 -6.65 3.02
C SER A 105 0.28 -6.30 3.17
N PHE A 106 0.96 -6.92 4.14
CA PHE A 106 2.37 -6.64 4.37
C PHE A 106 3.25 -7.50 3.49
N ALA A 107 3.94 -6.90 2.51
CA ALA A 107 4.89 -7.60 1.67
C ALA A 107 6.30 -7.45 2.25
N ALA A 108 6.93 -8.56 2.63
CA ALA A 108 8.29 -8.56 3.15
C ALA A 108 9.25 -9.31 2.21
N PRO A 109 10.51 -8.87 2.11
CA PRO A 109 11.51 -9.52 1.25
C PRO A 109 12.09 -10.80 1.84
N VAL A 110 11.78 -11.12 3.09
CA VAL A 110 12.31 -12.30 3.80
C VAL A 110 11.56 -13.57 3.40
N PRO A 111 12.26 -14.71 3.22
CA PRO A 111 11.68 -15.95 2.69
C PRO A 111 10.62 -16.59 3.60
N TRP A 112 10.60 -16.23 4.88
CA TRP A 112 9.62 -16.68 5.88
C TRP A 112 8.46 -15.69 6.08
N GLY A 113 8.46 -14.55 5.37
CA GLY A 113 7.49 -13.47 5.55
C GLY A 113 6.07 -13.88 5.19
N TRP A 114 5.91 -14.75 4.19
CA TRP A 114 4.61 -15.30 3.77
C TRP A 114 3.86 -15.97 4.94
N ALA A 115 4.60 -16.60 5.87
CA ALA A 115 4.03 -17.27 7.02
C ALA A 115 3.77 -16.26 8.13
N VAL A 116 4.82 -15.70 8.71
CA VAL A 116 4.72 -15.05 10.03
C VAL A 116 4.04 -13.68 10.02
N TYR A 117 3.83 -13.08 8.83
CA TYR A 117 3.09 -11.83 8.70
C TYR A 117 1.61 -12.04 8.38
N HIS A 118 1.24 -13.21 7.87
CA HIS A 118 -0.11 -13.51 7.41
C HIS A 118 -0.83 -14.58 8.23
N TYR A 119 -0.06 -15.39 8.95
CA TYR A 119 -0.51 -16.45 9.82
C TYR A 119 -0.02 -16.18 11.24
N GLY A 120 -0.81 -16.53 12.25
CA GLY A 120 -0.37 -16.47 13.65
C GLY A 120 -0.29 -15.07 14.27
N ARG A 121 0.46 -14.98 15.37
CA ARG A 121 0.60 -13.77 16.20
C ARG A 121 2.01 -13.64 16.73
N TRP A 122 2.44 -12.41 16.96
CA TRP A 122 3.73 -12.14 17.58
C TRP A 122 3.56 -11.82 19.05
N GLY A 123 4.48 -12.31 19.87
CA GLY A 123 4.71 -11.88 21.23
C GLY A 123 6.18 -11.51 21.44
N TRP A 124 6.48 -10.96 22.60
CA TRP A 124 7.85 -10.69 23.02
C TRP A 124 8.10 -11.21 24.43
N ARG A 125 9.27 -11.81 24.66
CA ARG A 125 9.69 -12.29 25.98
C ARG A 125 11.19 -12.06 26.19
N GLY A 126 11.56 -11.63 27.40
CA GLY A 126 12.97 -11.55 27.80
C GLY A 126 13.68 -12.90 27.59
N GLY A 127 14.89 -12.88 27.05
CA GLY A 127 15.67 -14.06 26.69
C GLY A 127 15.31 -14.70 25.34
N PHE A 128 14.08 -14.53 24.82
CA PHE A 128 13.70 -14.98 23.47
C PHE A 128 13.84 -13.85 22.46
N GLY A 129 13.46 -12.64 22.85
CA GLY A 129 13.13 -11.56 21.94
C GLY A 129 11.71 -11.73 21.40
N TRP A 130 11.51 -11.35 20.14
CA TRP A 130 10.27 -11.60 19.43
C TRP A 130 10.09 -13.10 19.19
N PHE A 131 8.88 -13.61 19.43
CA PHE A 131 8.50 -14.98 19.10
C PHE A 131 7.15 -14.98 18.39
N TRP A 132 6.97 -15.94 17.49
CA TRP A 132 5.78 -16.10 16.68
C TRP A 132 5.03 -17.37 17.09
N VAL A 133 3.73 -17.22 17.36
CA VAL A 133 2.81 -18.30 17.65
C VAL A 133 2.05 -18.64 16.36
N PRO A 134 2.13 -19.88 15.87
CA PRO A 134 1.41 -20.29 14.67
C PRO A 134 -0.09 -20.05 14.73
N GLY A 135 -0.67 -19.79 13.57
CA GLY A 135 -2.12 -19.76 13.36
C GLY A 135 -2.43 -20.15 11.94
N TYR A 136 -3.64 -20.64 11.68
CA TYR A 136 -3.96 -21.31 10.41
C TYR A 136 -4.94 -20.54 9.53
N VAL A 137 -5.36 -19.36 10.00
CA VAL A 137 -6.21 -18.42 9.25
C VAL A 137 -5.31 -17.35 8.66
N TRP A 138 -5.37 -17.20 7.34
CA TRP A 138 -4.67 -16.14 6.63
C TRP A 138 -5.32 -14.79 6.90
N GLY A 139 -4.49 -13.76 7.08
CA GLY A 139 -4.90 -12.36 7.07
C GLY A 139 -3.90 -11.51 6.29
N PRO A 140 -4.32 -10.34 5.77
CA PRO A 140 -3.41 -9.44 5.06
C PRO A 140 -2.30 -8.91 5.98
N ALA A 141 -2.62 -8.72 7.27
CA ALA A 141 -1.69 -8.57 8.37
C ALA A 141 -2.45 -8.72 9.69
N TRP A 142 -1.75 -9.07 10.77
CA TRP A 142 -2.31 -9.16 12.12
C TRP A 142 -1.75 -8.04 13.00
N VAL A 143 -2.20 -6.82 12.74
CA VAL A 143 -1.71 -5.60 13.39
C VAL A 143 -2.83 -4.76 14.00
N SER A 144 -2.50 -3.99 15.02
CA SER A 144 -3.29 -2.85 15.50
C SER A 144 -2.82 -1.59 14.79
N TRP A 145 -3.76 -0.76 14.33
CA TRP A 145 -3.47 0.49 13.64
C TRP A 145 -3.71 1.69 14.53
N ARG A 146 -2.84 2.70 14.38
CA ARG A 146 -3.02 4.04 14.95
C ARG A 146 -2.65 5.11 13.94
N TRP A 147 -3.27 6.28 14.10
CA TRP A 147 -3.00 7.46 13.30
C TRP A 147 -2.75 8.69 14.19
N VAL A 148 -1.79 9.51 13.81
CA VAL A 148 -1.54 10.82 14.43
C VAL A 148 -0.77 11.73 13.50
N ASN A 149 -1.23 12.97 13.32
CA ASN A 149 -0.47 14.05 12.67
C ASN A 149 0.28 13.66 11.38
N GLY A 150 -0.36 12.88 10.49
CA GLY A 150 0.25 12.43 9.24
C GLY A 150 1.19 11.21 9.36
N TYR A 151 1.25 10.58 10.52
CA TYR A 151 1.98 9.33 10.75
C TYR A 151 1.04 8.13 10.76
N ALA A 152 1.42 7.12 9.98
CA ALA A 152 0.88 5.79 10.04
C ALA A 152 1.63 4.98 11.10
N CYS A 153 0.90 4.41 12.06
CA CYS A 153 1.46 3.64 13.15
C CYS A 153 0.83 2.24 13.19
N TRP A 154 1.65 1.21 13.40
CA TRP A 154 1.14 -0.14 13.63
C TRP A 154 2.00 -0.93 14.61
N ALA A 155 1.38 -1.90 15.27
CA ALA A 155 2.06 -2.90 16.09
C ALA A 155 1.43 -4.27 15.86
N PRO A 156 2.19 -5.37 15.93
CA PRO A 156 1.61 -6.70 15.82
C PRO A 156 0.56 -6.96 16.91
N LEU A 157 -0.45 -7.74 16.59
CA LEU A 157 -1.39 -8.28 17.56
C LEU A 157 -0.73 -9.42 18.34
N GLY A 158 -0.97 -9.45 19.65
CA GLY A 158 -0.49 -10.50 20.56
C GLY A 158 -1.21 -11.83 20.33
N PRO A 159 -0.59 -12.97 20.71
CA PRO A 159 -1.32 -14.23 20.82
C PRO A 159 -2.41 -14.14 21.88
N ARG A 160 -3.31 -15.12 21.90
CA ARG A 160 -4.43 -15.15 22.85
C ARG A 160 -3.91 -15.04 24.29
N GLY A 161 -4.46 -14.10 25.06
CA GLY A 161 -4.03 -13.85 26.44
C GLY A 161 -2.74 -13.03 26.59
N TYR A 162 -2.09 -12.63 25.49
CA TYR A 162 -0.93 -11.74 25.53
C TYR A 162 -1.35 -10.28 25.34
N VAL A 163 -0.90 -9.41 26.23
CA VAL A 163 -1.15 -7.96 26.16
C VAL A 163 0.17 -7.22 26.18
N TYR A 164 0.43 -6.44 25.13
CA TYR A 164 1.55 -5.51 25.13
C TYR A 164 1.34 -4.42 26.18
N ALA A 165 2.39 -4.11 26.94
CA ALA A 165 2.36 -3.02 27.91
C ALA A 165 1.97 -1.69 27.24
N ARG A 166 1.30 -0.79 27.99
CA ARG A 166 0.80 0.49 27.45
C ARG A 166 1.88 1.32 26.75
N GLY A 167 3.11 1.30 27.27
CA GLY A 167 4.29 2.00 26.72
C GLY A 167 5.20 1.11 25.86
N TRP A 168 4.69 0.00 25.32
CA TRP A 168 5.46 -0.92 24.50
C TRP A 168 6.12 -0.18 23.31
N PRO A 169 7.45 -0.27 23.14
CA PRO A 169 8.15 0.47 22.09
C PRO A 169 8.09 -0.19 20.72
N GLY A 170 7.53 -1.40 20.59
CA GLY A 170 7.47 -2.16 19.34
C GLY A 170 6.39 -1.70 18.36
N TRP A 171 6.05 -0.41 18.38
CA TRP A 171 5.28 0.21 17.30
C TRP A 171 6.23 0.57 16.16
N VAL A 172 5.77 0.37 14.93
CA VAL A 172 6.38 0.94 13.74
C VAL A 172 5.63 2.22 13.42
N VAL A 173 6.38 3.30 13.21
CA VAL A 173 5.84 4.63 12.93
C VAL A 173 6.54 5.16 11.69
N VAL A 174 5.78 5.53 10.68
CA VAL A 174 6.29 6.13 9.44
C VAL A 174 5.43 7.32 9.03
N PRO A 175 6.01 8.36 8.40
CA PRO A 175 5.22 9.36 7.70
C PRO A 175 4.32 8.68 6.66
N HIS A 176 3.03 9.01 6.63
CA HIS A 176 2.05 8.35 5.77
C HIS A 176 2.39 8.42 4.28
N ALA A 177 3.09 9.48 3.85
CA ALA A 177 3.59 9.61 2.48
C ALA A 177 4.48 8.42 2.05
N HIS A 178 5.12 7.74 3.00
CA HIS A 178 6.00 6.59 2.75
C HIS A 178 5.38 5.24 3.12
N PHE A 179 4.09 5.21 3.48
CA PHE A 179 3.40 4.02 3.98
C PHE A 179 3.47 2.83 3.02
N ALA A 180 3.30 3.07 1.72
CA ALA A 180 3.31 2.04 0.68
C ALA A 180 4.68 1.84 0.00
N HIS A 181 5.76 2.36 0.59
CA HIS A 181 7.14 2.19 0.12
C HIS A 181 7.89 1.19 1.02
N PRO A 182 9.09 0.72 0.63
CA PRO A 182 9.98 0.02 1.55
C PRO A 182 10.22 0.86 2.82
N ILE A 183 9.61 0.43 3.93
CA ILE A 183 9.38 1.30 5.11
C ILE A 183 10.63 1.52 5.94
N ARG A 184 11.60 0.58 5.92
CA ARG A 184 12.70 0.51 6.90
C ARG A 184 13.49 1.81 7.01
N ARG A 185 13.67 2.51 5.89
CA ARG A 185 14.38 3.79 5.82
C ARG A 185 13.61 5.00 6.36
N TRP A 186 12.30 4.86 6.53
CA TRP A 186 11.36 5.92 6.94
C TRP A 186 10.82 5.70 8.36
N ILE A 187 11.27 4.65 9.04
CA ILE A 187 10.89 4.36 10.42
C ILE A 187 11.43 5.47 11.32
N VAL A 188 10.54 6.09 12.08
CA VAL A 188 10.88 7.08 13.08
C VAL A 188 11.76 6.43 14.17
N PRO A 189 12.83 7.09 14.65
CA PRO A 189 13.68 6.55 15.70
C PRO A 189 12.88 6.16 16.96
N ARG A 190 13.22 5.03 17.57
CA ARG A 190 12.50 4.46 18.74
C ARG A 190 12.30 5.46 19.89
N ALA A 191 13.24 6.36 20.11
CA ALA A 191 13.15 7.41 21.14
C ALA A 191 11.91 8.33 20.96
N GLN A 192 11.45 8.52 19.72
CA GLN A 192 10.30 9.37 19.39
C GLN A 192 8.99 8.57 19.25
N VAL A 193 9.08 7.26 18.99
CA VAL A 193 7.92 6.38 18.75
C VAL A 193 6.93 6.44 19.91
N SER A 194 7.40 6.31 21.14
CA SER A 194 6.53 6.32 22.32
C SER A 194 5.76 7.64 22.40
N VAL A 195 6.42 8.79 22.24
CA VAL A 195 5.75 10.11 22.33
C VAL A 195 4.64 10.22 21.28
N ILE A 196 4.92 9.82 20.04
CA ILE A 196 3.97 9.87 18.93
C ILE A 196 2.76 8.95 19.20
N VAL A 197 3.02 7.67 19.52
CA VAL A 197 1.97 6.65 19.65
C VAL A 197 1.04 6.88 20.85
N HIS A 198 1.53 7.46 21.95
CA HIS A 198 0.68 7.78 23.10
C HIS A 198 -0.40 8.82 22.78
N SER A 199 -0.13 9.72 21.83
CA SER A 199 -1.08 10.71 21.34
C SER A 199 -1.95 10.21 20.17
N ALA A 200 -1.66 9.01 19.66
CA ALA A 200 -2.30 8.49 18.46
C ALA A 200 -3.63 7.78 18.74
N ARG A 201 -4.58 7.99 17.81
CA ARG A 201 -5.93 7.41 17.91
C ARG A 201 -5.95 6.04 17.22
N PRO A 202 -6.59 5.02 17.82
CA PRO A 202 -6.82 3.75 17.15
C PRO A 202 -7.65 3.94 15.88
N VAL A 203 -7.28 3.25 14.80
CA VAL A 203 -8.06 3.19 13.56
C VAL A 203 -8.29 1.74 13.16
N ARG A 204 -9.31 1.46 12.34
CA ARG A 204 -9.58 0.09 11.87
C ARG A 204 -8.58 -0.35 10.80
N ALA A 205 -8.27 0.54 9.86
CA ALA A 205 -7.26 0.42 8.81
C ALA A 205 -7.07 1.79 8.15
N PHE A 206 -6.03 1.95 7.32
CA PHE A 206 -5.91 3.10 6.43
C PHE A 206 -6.76 2.90 5.15
N PRO A 207 -7.34 3.95 4.56
CA PRO A 207 -8.07 3.82 3.30
C PRO A 207 -7.17 3.23 2.20
N THR A 208 -7.63 2.17 1.53
CA THR A 208 -6.98 1.66 0.32
C THR A 208 -7.37 2.53 -0.88
N TRP A 209 -6.60 2.48 -1.96
CA TRP A 209 -6.96 3.19 -3.21
C TRP A 209 -8.33 2.74 -3.75
N HIS A 210 -8.67 1.46 -3.61
CA HIS A 210 -9.99 0.92 -3.96
C HIS A 210 -11.15 1.53 -3.17
N ALA A 211 -10.93 1.99 -1.93
CA ALA A 211 -11.98 2.60 -1.12
C ALA A 211 -12.43 3.98 -1.66
N ARG A 212 -11.60 4.64 -2.49
CA ARG A 212 -11.99 5.92 -3.14
C ARG A 212 -13.05 5.70 -4.23
N ARG A 213 -13.00 4.61 -4.99
CA ARG A 213 -13.97 4.34 -6.07
C ARG A 213 -15.38 3.96 -5.59
N PHE A 214 -15.56 3.55 -4.35
CA PHE A 214 -16.90 3.34 -3.77
C PHE A 214 -17.54 4.62 -3.22
N SER A 215 -16.80 5.73 -3.16
CA SER A 215 -17.28 6.99 -2.57
C SER A 215 -17.82 7.99 -3.62
N ASP A 216 -17.61 7.73 -4.91
CA ASP A 216 -18.04 8.63 -6.00
C ASP A 216 -19.41 8.27 -6.61
N HIS A 217 -20.13 7.33 -6.01
CA HIS A 217 -21.54 7.06 -6.33
C HIS A 217 -22.43 7.31 -5.11
N GLY A 218 -22.79 8.59 -4.94
CA GLY A 218 -24.02 9.07 -4.33
C GLY A 218 -24.55 8.35 -3.09
N GLY A 219 -24.20 8.85 -1.90
CA GLY A 219 -24.86 8.46 -0.65
C GLY A 219 -24.61 9.49 0.44
N GLY A 220 -25.56 10.42 0.62
CA GLY A 220 -25.48 11.48 1.62
C GLY A 220 -25.32 10.96 3.05
N TRP A 221 -24.52 11.68 3.84
CA TRP A 221 -24.35 11.48 5.27
C TRP A 221 -25.67 11.76 6.01
N HIS A 222 -26.48 10.73 6.26
CA HIS A 222 -27.57 10.84 7.24
C HIS A 222 -27.03 10.61 8.66
N ARG A 223 -27.03 11.69 9.45
CA ARG A 223 -26.96 11.63 10.92
C ARG A 223 -28.22 10.92 11.43
N GLY A 224 -28.09 9.66 11.81
CA GLY A 224 -29.10 8.96 12.60
C GLY A 224 -28.87 9.21 14.08
N HIS A 225 -29.68 10.08 14.67
CA HIS A 225 -29.82 10.25 16.12
C HIS A 225 -30.24 8.93 16.78
N GLY A 226 -29.57 8.57 17.87
CA GLY A 226 -29.99 7.47 18.73
C GLY A 226 -31.26 7.82 19.50
N ARG A 227 -32.14 6.82 19.68
CA ARG A 227 -33.00 6.66 20.85
C ARG A 227 -33.36 5.19 21.05
N ARG A 228 -33.07 4.76 22.30
CA ARG A 228 -33.58 3.60 23.07
C ARG A 228 -33.07 2.23 22.70
#